data_AF-V9HP80-F1
#
_entry.id   AF-V9HP80-F1
#
_cell.length_a   1.000
_cell.length_b   1.000
_cell.length_c   1.000
_cell.angle_alpha   90.00
_cell.angle_beta   90.00
_cell.angle_gamma   90.00
#
_symmetry.space_group_name_H-M   'P 1'
#
loop_
_entity.id
_entity.type
_entity.pdbx_description
1 polymer ?
#
loop_
_entity_poly.entity_id
_entity_poly.type
_entity_poly.pdbx_seq_one_letter_code
_entity_poly.pdbx_strand_id
1 'polypeptide(L)'
;MSNELRKTNLFYYATSELSQDAFICYLVAHLIKECRNDNEQIYNCAVEFVNKILKTKGIEFNEDMEVEIKKQYNKIDVLIILSDKKHEKKYYVIIEDKTFADTHNDQINRYKSGLIKSEKLDNDEDIICVFYKIIEQSEDEKDVDIEFKRNDILEILNKYKNNNNSQIFLDYIEYLEDIDTKVNSYKTLDISEWFSESYRGFFKDLKENFLKEEDSKWGFVNNVKGGFMFFCYSIFKKNDGHYIGIDKDFYDEIYLQIEDNELAVKYKVTKDIAEYNRHKDNKGYIEKLKNNRDIIYKKVLENLNEKWKKSFNKTSFRRGRYMTVAKIEYDMSNYKEIFTDVKSALLSIKL
;
A
#
# COMPACT_ATOMS: atom_id res chain seq x y z
N MET A 1 20.05 3.04 21.26
CA MET A 1 19.22 3.33 22.46
C MET A 1 17.86 2.73 22.18
N SER A 2 17.32 1.92 23.09
CA SER A 2 15.96 1.44 22.96
C SER A 2 15.03 2.65 22.98
N ASN A 3 14.38 2.96 21.85
CA ASN A 3 13.25 3.88 21.83
C ASN A 3 12.12 3.20 22.60
N GLU A 4 12.16 3.33 23.93
CA GLU A 4 11.03 2.94 24.76
C GLU A 4 9.90 3.92 24.38
N LEU A 5 8.89 3.40 23.68
CA LEU A 5 7.76 4.19 23.20
C LEU A 5 7.17 4.98 24.36
N ARG A 6 7.13 6.30 24.23
CA ARG A 6 6.54 7.15 25.26
C ARG A 6 5.06 6.83 25.37
N LYS A 7 4.66 6.13 26.43
CA LYS A 7 3.25 5.75 26.71
C LYS A 7 2.29 6.93 26.82
N THR A 8 2.77 8.16 26.77
CA THR A 8 1.96 9.38 26.82
C THR A 8 1.72 10.01 25.44
N ASN A 9 2.32 9.48 24.36
CA ASN A 9 2.13 10.01 23.02
C ASN A 9 0.74 9.65 22.49
N LEU A 10 -0.04 10.68 22.17
CA LEU A 10 -1.44 10.59 21.76
C LEU A 10 -1.64 9.69 20.52
N PHE A 11 -0.72 9.76 19.55
CA PHE A 11 -0.86 9.10 18.26
C PHE A 11 -0.66 7.58 18.34
N TYR A 12 -0.11 7.06 19.44
CA TYR A 12 -0.12 5.61 19.69
C TYR A 12 -1.50 5.06 20.05
N TYR A 13 -2.42 5.92 20.49
CA TYR A 13 -3.78 5.54 20.86
C TYR A 13 -4.82 5.98 19.83
N ALA A 14 -4.58 7.11 19.18
CA ALA A 14 -5.41 7.61 18.10
C ALA A 14 -4.82 7.17 16.76
N THR A 15 -4.95 5.88 16.41
CA THR A 15 -4.33 5.32 15.19
C THR A 15 -5.24 5.38 13.95
N SER A 16 -6.39 6.05 14.05
CA SER A 16 -7.33 6.21 12.94
C SER A 16 -6.93 7.37 12.03
N GLU A 17 -7.45 7.34 10.80
CA GLU A 17 -7.36 8.42 9.80
C GLU A 17 -7.74 9.79 10.39
N LEU A 18 -8.78 9.83 11.25
CA LEU A 18 -9.21 11.06 11.91
C LEU A 18 -8.11 11.77 12.76
N SER A 19 -7.17 11.03 13.34
CA SER A 19 -6.06 11.63 14.10
C SER A 19 -5.06 12.35 13.19
N GLN A 20 -4.87 11.80 12.00
CA GLN A 20 -3.98 12.30 10.97
C GLN A 20 -4.62 13.52 10.30
N ASP A 21 -5.92 13.49 10.00
CA ASP A 21 -6.72 14.66 9.60
C ASP A 21 -6.57 15.81 10.60
N ALA A 22 -6.70 15.50 11.89
CA ALA A 22 -6.59 16.50 12.95
C ALA A 22 -5.18 17.09 13.02
N PHE A 23 -4.13 16.28 12.83
CA PHE A 23 -2.76 16.77 12.77
C PHE A 23 -2.52 17.67 11.55
N ILE A 24 -3.02 17.29 10.37
CA ILE A 24 -2.90 18.10 9.15
C ILE A 24 -3.61 19.45 9.33
N CYS A 25 -4.82 19.44 9.90
CA CYS A 25 -5.54 20.67 10.25
C CYS A 25 -4.74 21.50 11.26
N TYR A 26 -4.18 20.88 12.30
CA TYR A 26 -3.35 21.54 13.30
C TYR A 26 -2.12 22.22 12.68
N LEU A 27 -1.41 21.53 11.79
CA LEU A 27 -0.27 22.08 11.08
C LEU A 27 -0.67 23.30 10.23
N VAL A 28 -1.68 23.14 9.37
CA VAL A 28 -2.12 24.17 8.43
C VAL A 28 -2.81 25.35 9.12
N ALA A 29 -3.42 25.14 10.30
CA ALA A 29 -4.03 26.21 11.08
C ALA A 29 -3.03 27.30 11.47
N HIS A 30 -1.74 26.99 11.56
CA HIS A 30 -0.71 28.00 11.81
C HIS A 30 -0.57 28.99 10.65
N LEU A 31 -1.09 28.71 9.45
CA LEU A 31 -1.11 29.66 8.34
C LEU A 31 -2.27 30.67 8.43
N ILE A 32 -3.29 30.39 9.26
CA ILE A 32 -4.40 31.30 9.54
C ILE A 32 -3.84 32.53 10.25
N LYS A 33 -4.22 33.72 9.79
CA LYS A 33 -3.63 35.01 10.20
C LYS A 33 -3.54 35.19 11.70
N GLU A 34 -4.57 34.77 12.43
CA GLU A 34 -4.69 34.88 13.88
C GLU A 34 -3.75 33.92 14.63
N CYS A 35 -3.30 32.83 14.00
CA CYS A 35 -2.51 31.75 14.61
C CYS A 35 -1.02 31.75 14.19
N ARG A 36 -0.61 32.60 13.24
CA ARG A 36 0.77 32.60 12.69
C ARG A 36 1.85 32.80 13.76
N ASN A 37 1.53 33.57 14.80
CA ASN A 37 2.45 33.88 15.88
C ASN A 37 2.41 32.86 17.03
N ASP A 38 1.56 31.83 16.96
CA ASP A 38 1.45 30.83 18.03
C ASP A 38 2.72 29.98 18.13
N ASN A 39 3.33 29.63 16.98
CA ASN A 39 4.60 28.92 16.92
C ASN A 39 5.29 29.13 15.56
N GLU A 40 6.39 29.90 15.55
CA GLU A 40 7.16 30.22 14.33
C GLU A 40 7.69 28.98 13.60
N GLN A 41 8.14 27.95 14.34
CA GLN A 41 8.69 26.75 13.72
C GLN A 41 7.60 25.94 13.00
N ILE A 42 6.40 25.87 13.58
CA ILE A 42 5.27 25.17 12.95
C ILE A 42 4.72 25.99 11.78
N TYR A 43 4.68 27.32 11.90
CA TYR A 43 4.34 28.20 10.78
C TYR A 43 5.25 27.93 9.57
N ASN A 44 6.58 27.96 9.77
CA ASN A 44 7.54 27.70 8.69
C ASN A 44 7.40 26.28 8.12
N CYS A 45 7.17 25.28 8.98
CA CYS A 45 6.88 23.92 8.56
C CYS A 45 5.60 23.83 7.70
N ALA A 46 4.55 24.55 8.08
CA ALA A 46 3.27 24.57 7.36
C ALA A 46 3.41 25.27 6.00
N VAL A 47 4.21 26.35 5.93
CA VAL A 47 4.54 27.04 4.67
C VAL A 47 5.26 26.08 3.73
N GLU A 48 6.26 25.35 4.22
CA GLU A 48 6.99 24.36 3.40
C GLU A 48 6.07 23.22 2.91
N PHE A 49 5.21 22.70 3.79
CA PHE A 49 4.23 21.68 3.45
C PHE A 49 3.26 22.15 2.34
N VAL A 50 2.66 23.33 2.50
CA VAL A 50 1.74 23.90 1.51
C VAL A 50 2.45 24.29 0.22
N ASN A 51 3.70 24.79 0.28
CA ASN A 51 4.48 25.10 -0.92
C ASN A 51 4.83 23.85 -1.73
N LYS A 52 5.11 22.71 -1.09
CA LYS A 52 5.30 21.44 -1.81
C LYS A 52 4.04 21.05 -2.60
N ILE A 53 2.85 21.35 -2.08
CA ILE A 53 1.56 21.15 -2.76
C ILE A 53 1.38 22.17 -3.90
N LEU A 54 1.49 23.47 -3.62
CA LEU A 54 1.23 24.55 -4.58
C LEU A 54 2.18 24.56 -5.78
N LYS A 55 3.39 24.02 -5.60
CA LYS A 55 4.37 23.85 -6.69
C LYS A 55 3.81 23.04 -7.87
N THR A 56 2.86 22.13 -7.64
CA THR A 56 2.14 21.39 -8.71
C THR A 56 1.42 22.31 -9.70
N LYS A 57 1.05 23.52 -9.27
CA LYS A 57 0.42 24.57 -10.08
C LYS A 57 1.34 25.76 -10.36
N GLY A 58 2.63 25.66 -10.00
CA GLY A 58 3.62 26.72 -10.21
C GLY A 58 3.40 27.99 -9.37
N ILE A 59 2.82 27.85 -8.18
CA ILE A 59 2.52 28.97 -7.27
C ILE A 59 3.24 28.76 -5.93
N GLU A 60 3.48 29.85 -5.22
CA GLU A 60 4.01 29.86 -3.86
C GLU A 60 3.01 30.52 -2.90
N PHE A 61 2.93 29.97 -1.70
CA PHE A 61 2.19 30.55 -0.59
C PHE A 61 2.80 31.90 -0.23
N ASN A 62 1.93 32.88 0.01
CA ASN A 62 2.32 34.18 0.52
C ASN A 62 1.45 34.57 1.71
N GLU A 63 1.96 35.46 2.55
CA GLU A 63 1.29 35.89 3.78
C GLU A 63 -0.04 36.64 3.53
N ASP A 64 -0.28 37.17 2.34
CA ASP A 64 -1.54 37.84 2.00
C ASP A 64 -2.64 36.83 1.63
N MET A 65 -2.31 35.55 1.44
CA MET A 65 -3.30 34.51 1.22
C MET A 65 -4.08 34.23 2.50
N GLU A 66 -5.41 34.23 2.39
CA GLU A 66 -6.29 33.77 3.46
C GLU A 66 -6.45 32.26 3.40
N VAL A 67 -6.37 31.62 4.57
CA VAL A 67 -6.47 30.17 4.71
C VAL A 67 -7.76 29.82 5.44
N GLU A 68 -8.58 28.99 4.82
CA GLU A 68 -9.76 28.37 5.44
C GLU A 68 -9.58 26.85 5.44
N ILE A 69 -9.93 26.20 6.56
CA ILE A 69 -9.86 24.74 6.70
C ILE A 69 -11.27 24.21 6.96
N LYS A 70 -11.74 23.31 6.10
CA LYS A 70 -13.01 22.59 6.26
C LYS A 70 -12.71 21.10 6.45
N LYS A 71 -13.35 20.48 7.45
CA LYS A 71 -13.24 19.03 7.73
C LYS A 71 -14.50 18.30 7.27
N GLN A 72 -14.35 17.11 6.70
CA GLN A 72 -15.46 16.26 6.25
C GLN A 72 -16.45 16.96 5.31
N TYR A 73 -16.02 18.04 4.64
CA TYR A 73 -16.86 18.85 3.78
C TYR A 73 -17.07 18.14 2.44
N ASN A 74 -18.33 17.92 2.03
CA ASN A 74 -18.64 17.07 0.88
C ASN A 74 -17.99 15.68 0.93
N LYS A 75 -17.77 15.15 2.15
CA LYS A 75 -17.05 13.88 2.42
C LYS A 75 -15.55 13.90 2.11
N ILE A 76 -14.97 15.07 1.87
CA ILE A 76 -13.52 15.26 1.81
C ILE A 76 -12.99 15.32 3.23
N ASP A 77 -11.99 14.49 3.56
CA ASP A 77 -11.43 14.39 4.91
C ASP A 77 -10.91 15.75 5.41
N VAL A 78 -9.98 16.37 4.65
CA VAL A 78 -9.50 17.74 4.88
C VAL A 78 -9.52 18.54 3.58
N LEU A 79 -10.21 19.68 3.58
CA LEU A 79 -10.20 20.67 2.50
C LEU A 79 -9.56 21.97 3.00
N ILE A 80 -8.51 22.42 2.32
CA ILE A 80 -7.88 23.72 2.56
C ILE A 80 -8.22 24.64 1.40
N ILE A 81 -8.71 25.84 1.69
CA ILE A 81 -9.01 26.86 0.71
C ILE A 81 -8.01 28.00 0.91
N LEU A 82 -7.24 28.29 -0.12
CA LEU A 82 -6.24 29.36 -0.14
C LEU A 82 -6.75 30.47 -1.05
N SER A 83 -7.09 31.63 -0.48
CA SER A 83 -7.62 32.77 -1.22
C SER A 83 -6.54 33.82 -1.41
N ASP A 84 -6.06 33.98 -2.64
CA ASP A 84 -5.17 35.05 -3.04
C ASP A 84 -5.99 36.30 -3.42
N LYS A 85 -6.09 37.23 -2.47
CA LYS A 85 -6.84 38.47 -2.65
C LYS A 85 -6.25 39.37 -3.72
N LYS A 86 -4.93 39.33 -3.93
CA LYS A 86 -4.24 40.20 -4.88
C LYS A 86 -4.54 39.81 -6.32
N HIS A 87 -4.66 38.51 -6.56
CA HIS A 87 -4.93 37.95 -7.89
C HIS A 87 -6.40 37.53 -8.08
N GLU A 88 -7.27 37.84 -7.12
CA GLU A 88 -8.70 37.44 -7.08
C GLU A 88 -8.91 35.95 -7.36
N LYS A 89 -8.01 35.11 -6.83
CA LYS A 89 -7.93 33.69 -7.16
C LYS A 89 -8.04 32.84 -5.90
N LYS A 90 -8.68 31.67 -6.03
CA LYS A 90 -8.78 30.67 -4.96
C LYS A 90 -8.22 29.35 -5.42
N TYR A 91 -7.54 28.65 -4.51
CA TYR A 91 -7.07 27.28 -4.72
C TYR A 91 -7.72 26.38 -3.67
N TYR A 92 -8.14 25.20 -4.13
CA TYR A 92 -8.82 24.21 -3.30
C TYR A 92 -7.94 22.97 -3.19
N VAL A 93 -7.35 22.76 -2.02
CA VAL A 93 -6.50 21.61 -1.75
C VAL A 93 -7.31 20.56 -1.01
N ILE A 94 -7.63 19.48 -1.73
CA ILE A 94 -8.24 18.27 -1.18
C ILE A 94 -7.10 17.42 -0.64
N ILE A 95 -7.13 17.08 0.65
CA ILE A 95 -6.24 16.09 1.23
C ILE A 95 -7.08 14.86 1.58
N GLU A 96 -6.82 13.78 0.86
CA GLU A 96 -7.31 12.44 1.21
C GLU A 96 -6.21 11.74 2.00
N ASP A 97 -6.53 11.37 3.23
CA ASP A 97 -5.62 10.70 4.13
C ASP A 97 -5.94 9.19 4.16
N LYS A 98 -4.93 8.34 4.25
CA LYS A 98 -5.12 6.89 4.43
C LYS A 98 -4.10 6.32 5.40
N THR A 99 -4.58 5.48 6.31
CA THR A 99 -3.74 4.68 7.21
C THR A 99 -3.59 3.25 6.68
N PHE A 100 -4.69 2.49 6.66
CA PHE A 100 -4.71 1.05 6.34
C PHE A 100 -5.62 0.64 5.18
N ALA A 101 -6.48 1.54 4.68
CA ALA A 101 -7.46 1.22 3.65
C ALA A 101 -6.95 1.51 2.22
N ASP A 102 -7.41 0.70 1.26
CA ASP A 102 -7.26 0.94 -0.17
C ASP A 102 -8.33 1.94 -0.64
N THR A 103 -8.00 2.80 -1.61
CA THR A 103 -8.94 3.72 -2.26
C THR A 103 -9.85 3.00 -3.25
N HIS A 104 -11.06 3.53 -3.44
CA HIS A 104 -11.94 3.11 -4.52
C HIS A 104 -11.72 4.02 -5.75
N ASN A 105 -11.57 3.41 -6.93
CA ASN A 105 -11.20 4.00 -8.24
C ASN A 105 -12.05 5.18 -8.79
N ASP A 106 -12.82 5.90 -7.98
CA ASP A 106 -13.54 7.11 -8.42
C ASP A 106 -13.77 8.13 -7.29
N GLN A 107 -13.14 7.92 -6.13
CA GLN A 107 -13.37 8.75 -4.95
C GLN A 107 -12.93 10.21 -5.18
N ILE A 108 -11.74 10.42 -5.75
CA ILE A 108 -11.21 11.75 -6.04
C ILE A 108 -12.10 12.51 -7.04
N ASN A 109 -12.54 11.86 -8.13
CA ASN A 109 -13.43 12.47 -9.11
C ASN A 109 -14.77 12.90 -8.49
N ARG A 110 -15.30 12.11 -7.55
CA ARG A 110 -16.52 12.45 -6.81
C ARG A 110 -16.31 13.68 -5.93
N TYR A 111 -15.15 13.82 -5.28
CA TYR A 111 -14.83 15.01 -4.51
C TYR A 111 -14.71 16.25 -5.39
N LYS A 112 -13.93 16.18 -6.48
CA LYS A 112 -13.82 17.27 -7.47
C LYS A 112 -15.19 17.71 -7.96
N SER A 113 -16.01 16.76 -8.41
CA SER A 113 -17.37 17.02 -8.89
C SER A 113 -18.29 17.62 -7.82
N GLY A 114 -18.16 17.17 -6.57
CA GLY A 114 -18.90 17.71 -5.45
C GLY A 114 -18.51 19.16 -5.15
N LEU A 115 -17.21 19.43 -5.17
CA LEU A 115 -16.64 20.75 -4.87
C LEU A 115 -16.96 21.77 -5.96
N ILE A 116 -16.83 21.39 -7.24
CA ILE A 116 -17.25 22.22 -8.38
C ILE A 116 -18.69 22.70 -8.20
N LYS A 117 -19.61 21.80 -7.81
CA LYS A 117 -21.02 22.13 -7.60
C LYS A 117 -21.25 23.00 -6.38
N SER A 118 -20.61 22.69 -5.25
CA SER A 118 -20.89 23.39 -3.98
C SER A 118 -20.25 24.78 -3.93
N GLU A 119 -19.06 24.93 -4.50
CA GLU A 119 -18.29 26.18 -4.55
C GLU A 119 -18.55 26.96 -5.85
N LYS A 120 -19.38 26.42 -6.76
CA LYS A 120 -19.76 27.02 -8.05
C LYS A 120 -18.55 27.36 -8.93
N LEU A 121 -17.64 26.40 -9.04
CA LEU A 121 -16.46 26.51 -9.90
C LEU A 121 -16.84 26.18 -11.35
N ASP A 122 -16.14 26.76 -12.32
CA ASP A 122 -16.36 26.45 -13.74
C ASP A 122 -15.76 25.09 -14.13
N ASN A 123 -14.63 24.72 -13.52
CA ASN A 123 -13.87 23.49 -13.78
C ASN A 123 -13.04 23.07 -12.55
N ASP A 124 -12.16 22.07 -12.68
CA ASP A 124 -11.26 21.60 -11.62
C ASP A 124 -9.83 22.17 -11.69
N GLU A 125 -9.56 23.19 -12.52
CA GLU A 125 -8.21 23.72 -12.75
C GLU A 125 -7.55 24.23 -11.47
N ASP A 126 -8.34 24.78 -10.56
CA ASP A 126 -7.91 25.34 -9.27
C ASP A 126 -8.02 24.35 -8.10
N ILE A 127 -8.38 23.09 -8.39
CA ILE A 127 -8.39 22.01 -7.42
C ILE A 127 -7.04 21.28 -7.49
N ILE A 128 -6.46 21.01 -6.32
CA ILE A 128 -5.27 20.19 -6.13
C ILE A 128 -5.64 19.01 -5.22
N CYS A 129 -5.41 17.80 -5.69
CA CYS A 129 -5.67 16.56 -4.96
C CYS A 129 -4.37 16.00 -4.40
N VAL A 130 -4.29 15.95 -3.07
CA VAL A 130 -3.17 15.45 -2.31
C VAL A 130 -3.55 14.11 -1.71
N PHE A 131 -2.70 13.10 -1.90
CA PHE A 131 -2.80 11.85 -1.16
C PHE A 131 -1.77 11.83 -0.04
N TYR A 132 -2.21 11.71 1.21
CA TYR A 132 -1.34 11.73 2.38
C TYR A 132 -1.32 10.35 3.04
N LYS A 133 -0.17 9.68 3.04
CA LYS A 133 -0.07 8.29 3.52
C LYS A 133 1.20 8.00 4.31
N ILE A 134 1.02 7.35 5.46
CA ILE A 134 2.08 7.06 6.42
C ILE A 134 2.54 5.58 6.42
N ILE A 135 1.84 4.71 5.70
CA ILE A 135 2.14 3.27 5.57
C ILE A 135 2.43 2.90 4.11
N GLU A 136 3.39 2.01 3.87
CA GLU A 136 3.74 1.49 2.56
C GLU A 136 2.57 0.77 1.90
N GLN A 137 2.48 0.92 0.58
CA GLN A 137 1.50 0.27 -0.28
C GLN A 137 2.15 -0.34 -1.52
N SER A 138 1.42 -1.26 -2.13
CA SER A 138 1.90 -2.00 -3.29
C SER A 138 1.91 -1.19 -4.57
N GLU A 139 1.04 -0.21 -4.71
CA GLU A 139 0.87 0.60 -5.91
C GLU A 139 0.69 2.06 -5.48
N ASP A 140 1.19 2.99 -6.28
CA ASP A 140 0.93 4.42 -6.07
C ASP A 140 -0.54 4.72 -6.39
N GLU A 141 -1.07 5.76 -5.74
CA GLU A 141 -2.44 6.20 -6.00
C GLU A 141 -2.58 6.85 -7.37
N LYS A 142 -3.72 6.60 -7.99
CA LYS A 142 -4.07 7.18 -9.30
C LYS A 142 -4.94 8.41 -9.11
N ASP A 143 -4.93 9.28 -10.12
CA ASP A 143 -5.81 10.44 -10.21
C ASP A 143 -5.59 11.51 -9.12
N VAL A 144 -4.38 11.59 -8.56
CA VAL A 144 -3.94 12.63 -7.61
C VAL A 144 -2.83 13.50 -8.21
N ASP A 145 -2.75 14.76 -7.78
CA ASP A 145 -1.73 15.71 -8.27
C ASP A 145 -0.38 15.53 -7.55
N ILE A 146 -0.42 15.12 -6.27
CA ILE A 146 0.78 14.85 -5.47
C ILE A 146 0.51 13.82 -4.38
N GLU A 147 1.49 12.95 -4.15
CA GLU A 147 1.51 11.98 -3.05
C GLU A 147 2.55 12.38 -2.01
N PHE A 148 2.16 12.35 -0.74
CA PHE A 148 3.06 12.43 0.41
C PHE A 148 3.19 11.04 1.04
N LYS A 149 4.37 10.43 0.85
CA LYS A 149 4.74 9.21 1.57
C LYS A 149 5.34 9.57 2.93
N ARG A 150 5.39 8.62 3.87
CA ARG A 150 5.98 8.84 5.21
C ARG A 150 7.35 9.53 5.16
N ASN A 151 8.21 9.14 4.22
CA ASN A 151 9.53 9.73 4.08
C ASN A 151 9.48 11.19 3.63
N ASP A 152 8.57 11.55 2.71
CA ASP A 152 8.35 12.96 2.31
C ASP A 152 7.88 13.82 3.47
N ILE A 153 7.00 13.25 4.31
CA ILE A 153 6.46 13.94 5.49
C ILE A 153 7.58 14.15 6.51
N LEU A 154 8.30 13.08 6.86
CA LEU A 154 9.42 13.13 7.80
C LEU A 154 10.53 14.07 7.31
N GLU A 155 10.80 14.14 6.00
CA GLU A 155 11.77 15.08 5.43
C GLU A 155 11.43 16.54 5.76
N ILE A 156 10.14 16.90 5.70
CA ILE A 156 9.68 18.24 6.04
C ILE A 156 9.68 18.43 7.57
N LEU A 157 9.00 17.55 8.30
CA LEU A 157 8.78 17.75 9.74
C LEU A 157 10.09 17.75 10.54
N ASN A 158 11.05 16.91 10.17
CA ASN A 158 12.32 16.79 10.92
C ASN A 158 13.20 18.03 10.85
N LYS A 159 13.06 18.87 9.81
CA LYS A 159 13.78 20.15 9.73
C LYS A 159 13.44 21.07 10.91
N TYR A 160 12.22 20.94 11.43
CA TYR A 160 11.69 21.77 12.49
C TYR A 160 11.62 21.05 13.84
N LYS A 161 12.14 19.82 13.97
CA LYS A 161 12.05 19.01 15.20
C LYS A 161 12.86 19.59 16.36
N ASN A 162 14.14 19.90 16.14
CA ASN A 162 15.09 20.21 17.22
C ASN A 162 14.85 21.56 17.90
N ASN A 163 14.19 22.50 17.20
CA ASN A 163 13.95 23.86 17.69
C ASN A 163 12.49 24.10 18.11
N ASN A 164 11.68 23.04 18.23
CA ASN A 164 10.25 23.14 18.49
C ASN A 164 9.90 22.57 19.87
N ASN A 165 8.98 23.25 20.56
CA ASN A 165 8.51 22.91 21.90
C ASN A 165 7.05 22.40 21.93
N SER A 166 6.39 22.27 20.78
CA SER A 166 5.04 21.72 20.70
C SER A 166 5.04 20.22 20.87
N GLN A 167 4.44 19.74 21.97
CA GLN A 167 4.35 18.31 22.24
C GLN A 167 3.53 17.58 21.16
N ILE A 168 2.46 18.18 20.64
CA ILE A 168 1.63 17.60 19.58
C ILE A 168 2.47 17.39 18.30
N PHE A 169 3.29 18.38 17.95
CA PHE A 169 4.16 18.30 16.78
C PHE A 169 5.23 17.21 16.94
N LEU A 170 5.92 17.20 18.08
CA LEU A 170 6.97 16.23 18.36
C LEU A 170 6.43 14.80 18.48
N ASP A 171 5.25 14.63 19.07
CA ASP A 171 4.59 13.34 19.23
C ASP A 171 4.20 12.74 17.87
N TYR A 172 3.73 13.56 16.93
CA TYR A 172 3.42 13.08 15.59
C TYR A 172 4.69 12.64 14.84
N ILE A 173 5.79 13.39 14.95
CA ILE A 173 7.08 12.99 14.36
C ILE A 173 7.55 11.66 14.95
N GLU A 174 7.56 11.53 16.28
CA GLU A 174 7.98 10.30 16.97
C GLU A 174 7.10 9.10 16.55
N TYR A 175 5.80 9.31 16.36
CA TYR A 175 4.89 8.29 15.84
C TYR A 175 5.29 7.83 14.43
N LEU A 176 5.56 8.76 13.51
CA LEU A 176 6.01 8.40 12.16
C LEU A 176 7.38 7.70 12.17
N GLU A 177 8.32 8.14 13.00
CA GLU A 177 9.64 7.50 13.16
C GLU A 177 9.55 6.08 13.73
N ASP A 178 8.60 5.81 14.63
CA ASP A 178 8.33 4.47 15.14
C ASP A 178 7.80 3.56 14.02
N ILE A 179 6.86 4.04 13.20
CA ILE A 179 6.40 3.28 12.03
C ILE A 179 7.59 2.99 11.10
N ASP A 180 8.46 3.97 10.86
CA ASP A 180 9.64 3.76 10.02
C ASP A 180 10.60 2.71 10.58
N THR A 181 10.79 2.72 11.89
CA THR A 181 11.58 1.71 12.60
C THR A 181 10.97 0.32 12.44
N LYS A 182 9.65 0.19 12.63
CA LYS A 182 8.90 -1.06 12.47
C LYS A 182 8.98 -1.60 11.05
N VAL A 183 8.84 -0.73 10.05
CA VAL A 183 8.95 -1.13 8.64
C VAL A 183 10.35 -1.59 8.30
N ASN A 184 11.38 -0.94 8.83
CA ASN A 184 12.77 -1.34 8.59
C ASN A 184 13.24 -2.52 9.45
N SER A 185 12.42 -3.03 10.37
CA SER A 185 12.79 -4.10 11.30
C SER A 185 13.16 -5.42 10.61
N TYR A 186 12.68 -5.67 9.38
CA TYR A 186 13.01 -6.86 8.60
C TYR A 186 14.52 -6.99 8.29
N LYS A 187 15.25 -5.87 8.32
CA LYS A 187 16.69 -5.82 8.09
C LYS A 187 17.49 -6.34 9.29
N THR A 188 16.87 -6.40 10.46
CA THR A 188 17.55 -6.65 11.75
C THR A 188 16.96 -7.81 12.53
N LEU A 189 15.64 -8.04 12.44
CA LEU A 189 14.95 -9.11 13.13
C LEU A 189 15.02 -10.41 12.33
N ASP A 190 15.03 -11.53 13.05
CA ASP A 190 14.82 -12.85 12.43
C ASP A 190 13.40 -12.93 11.85
N ILE A 191 13.22 -13.66 10.74
CA ILE A 191 11.92 -13.76 10.07
C ILE A 191 10.82 -14.33 10.98
N SER A 192 11.19 -15.15 11.97
CA SER A 192 10.25 -15.68 12.96
C SER A 192 9.69 -14.61 13.91
N GLU A 193 10.34 -13.45 14.01
CA GLU A 193 9.93 -12.30 14.81
C GLU A 193 9.23 -11.21 13.97
N TRP A 194 9.12 -11.41 12.66
CA TRP A 194 8.49 -10.43 11.79
C TRP A 194 6.99 -10.31 12.04
N PHE A 195 6.52 -9.09 11.88
CA PHE A 195 5.12 -8.72 11.94
C PHE A 195 4.74 -7.96 10.67
N SER A 196 3.48 -7.53 10.55
CA SER A 196 2.93 -6.98 9.30
C SER A 196 3.80 -5.88 8.69
N GLU A 197 4.27 -4.93 9.49
CA GLU A 197 5.13 -3.83 9.08
C GLU A 197 6.51 -4.31 8.61
N SER A 198 7.11 -5.32 9.25
CA SER A 198 8.36 -5.95 8.79
C SER A 198 8.18 -6.48 7.36
N TYR A 199 7.10 -7.22 7.10
CA TYR A 199 6.80 -7.74 5.77
C TYR A 199 6.52 -6.63 4.76
N ARG A 200 5.86 -5.52 5.13
CA ARG A 200 5.68 -4.36 4.23
C ARG A 200 7.02 -3.80 3.77
N GLY A 201 7.97 -3.64 4.69
CA GLY A 201 9.32 -3.19 4.37
C GLY A 201 10.06 -4.16 3.45
N PHE A 202 10.01 -5.45 3.77
CA PHE A 202 10.61 -6.49 2.94
C PHE A 202 9.99 -6.56 1.55
N PHE A 203 8.66 -6.49 1.44
CA PHE A 203 7.93 -6.55 0.17
C PHE A 203 8.15 -5.34 -0.71
N LYS A 204 8.27 -4.15 -0.12
CA LYS A 204 8.71 -2.95 -0.84
C LYS A 204 10.10 -3.15 -1.43
N ASP A 205 11.06 -3.58 -0.62
CA ASP A 205 12.44 -3.86 -1.07
C ASP A 205 12.49 -4.95 -2.15
N LEU A 206 11.72 -6.03 -1.96
CA LEU A 206 11.60 -7.13 -2.90
C LEU A 206 11.08 -6.64 -4.26
N LYS A 207 10.04 -5.80 -4.28
CA LYS A 207 9.49 -5.21 -5.50
C LYS A 207 10.50 -4.29 -6.18
N GLU A 208 11.14 -3.40 -5.43
CA GLU A 208 12.03 -2.38 -6.00
C GLU A 208 13.37 -2.96 -6.50
N ASN A 209 13.90 -3.97 -5.80
CA ASN A 209 15.28 -4.43 -5.98
C ASN A 209 15.43 -5.87 -6.52
N PHE A 210 14.41 -6.73 -6.43
CA PHE A 210 14.50 -8.12 -6.89
C PHE A 210 13.46 -8.50 -7.96
N LEU A 211 12.24 -8.00 -7.85
CA LEU A 211 11.09 -8.33 -8.71
C LEU A 211 10.56 -7.11 -9.49
N LYS A 212 11.44 -6.15 -9.80
CA LYS A 212 11.09 -4.87 -10.43
C LYS A 212 10.35 -5.02 -11.75
N GLU A 213 10.73 -6.01 -12.55
CA GLU A 213 10.14 -6.27 -13.87
C GLU A 213 8.86 -7.14 -13.78
N GLU A 214 8.51 -7.62 -12.58
CA GLU A 214 7.34 -8.48 -12.39
C GLU A 214 6.10 -7.64 -12.07
N ASP A 215 5.00 -7.96 -12.76
CA ASP A 215 3.65 -7.50 -12.42
C ASP A 215 3.27 -8.10 -11.05
N SER A 216 3.55 -7.32 -10.00
CA SER A 216 3.53 -7.77 -8.61
C SER A 216 2.66 -6.88 -7.72
N LYS A 217 1.91 -7.56 -6.85
CA LYS A 217 1.05 -6.93 -5.85
C LYS A 217 1.26 -7.55 -4.47
N TRP A 218 1.22 -6.73 -3.43
CA TRP A 218 1.27 -7.19 -2.05
C TRP A 218 0.25 -6.48 -1.16
N GLY A 219 -0.03 -7.06 0.01
CA GLY A 219 -0.98 -6.51 0.97
C GLY A 219 -1.22 -7.44 2.15
N PHE A 220 -2.31 -7.18 2.88
CA PHE A 220 -2.73 -8.00 4.01
C PHE A 220 -4.07 -8.66 3.73
N VAL A 221 -4.21 -9.94 4.05
CA VAL A 221 -5.48 -10.68 3.92
C VAL A 221 -6.01 -11.03 5.30
N ASN A 222 -7.15 -10.45 5.66
CA ASN A 222 -7.88 -10.80 6.88
C ASN A 222 -8.43 -12.23 6.83
N ASN A 223 -8.29 -12.98 7.93
CA ASN A 223 -8.94 -14.27 8.09
C ASN A 223 -9.27 -14.51 9.58
N VAL A 224 -10.04 -15.57 9.87
CA VAL A 224 -10.47 -15.92 11.25
C VAL A 224 -9.33 -16.24 12.21
N LYS A 225 -8.10 -16.40 11.72
CA LYS A 225 -6.89 -16.68 12.51
C LYS A 225 -5.97 -15.46 12.67
N GLY A 226 -6.43 -14.26 12.28
CA GLY A 226 -5.66 -13.02 12.41
C GLY A 226 -5.03 -12.52 11.11
N GLY A 227 -5.21 -13.22 9.99
CA GLY A 227 -4.71 -12.78 8.68
C GLY A 227 -3.26 -13.17 8.38
N PHE A 228 -2.73 -12.71 7.25
CA PHE A 228 -1.30 -12.83 6.87
C PHE A 228 -0.93 -11.77 5.82
N MET A 229 0.36 -11.48 5.70
CA MET A 229 0.92 -10.63 4.65
C MET A 229 1.18 -11.44 3.40
N PHE A 230 0.78 -10.93 2.24
CA PHE A 230 1.02 -11.59 0.95
C PHE A 230 1.78 -10.72 -0.03
N PHE A 231 2.59 -11.35 -0.86
CA PHE A 231 3.18 -10.77 -2.07
C PHE A 231 2.99 -11.75 -3.20
N CYS A 232 2.39 -11.35 -4.32
CA CYS A 232 2.18 -12.23 -5.47
C CYS A 232 2.66 -11.61 -6.77
N TYR A 233 3.14 -12.45 -7.67
CA TYR A 233 3.52 -12.08 -9.03
C TYR A 233 3.23 -13.22 -10.01
N SER A 234 2.76 -12.85 -11.20
CA SER A 234 2.30 -13.80 -12.20
C SER A 234 3.46 -14.53 -12.88
N ILE A 235 3.29 -15.83 -13.14
CA ILE A 235 4.26 -16.61 -13.93
C ILE A 235 3.68 -16.91 -15.31
N PHE A 236 2.43 -17.35 -15.35
CA PHE A 236 1.71 -17.67 -16.58
C PHE A 236 0.26 -17.24 -16.46
N LYS A 237 -0.27 -16.65 -17.53
CA LYS A 237 -1.69 -16.37 -17.75
C LYS A 237 -2.21 -17.24 -18.89
N LYS A 238 -3.52 -17.52 -18.90
CA LYS A 238 -4.19 -18.33 -19.95
C LYS A 238 -3.86 -17.87 -21.37
N ASN A 239 -3.68 -16.56 -21.57
CA ASN A 239 -3.44 -15.95 -22.86
C ASN A 239 -1.99 -16.06 -23.36
N ASP A 240 -1.06 -16.56 -22.53
CA ASP A 240 0.36 -16.65 -22.89
C ASP A 240 0.67 -17.86 -23.80
N GLY A 241 -0.35 -18.68 -24.13
CA GLY A 241 -0.20 -19.84 -25.01
C GLY A 241 0.58 -21.01 -24.40
N HIS A 242 0.87 -20.96 -23.10
CA HIS A 242 1.59 -22.00 -22.37
C HIS A 242 0.63 -23.08 -21.85
N TYR A 243 0.86 -24.34 -22.23
CA TYR A 243 -0.06 -25.42 -21.90
C TYR A 243 0.64 -26.56 -21.15
N ILE A 244 0.44 -26.56 -19.84
CA ILE A 244 1.10 -27.46 -18.88
C ILE A 244 0.54 -28.90 -18.93
N GLY A 245 -0.02 -29.37 -20.05
CA GLY A 245 -0.75 -30.64 -20.09
C GLY A 245 -1.96 -30.67 -19.13
N ILE A 246 -2.43 -29.48 -18.72
CA ILE A 246 -3.60 -29.26 -17.89
C ILE A 246 -4.80 -28.90 -18.77
N ASP A 247 -6.01 -29.13 -18.27
CA ASP A 247 -7.23 -28.76 -18.97
C ASP A 247 -7.39 -27.23 -18.99
N LYS A 248 -7.35 -26.65 -20.20
CA LYS A 248 -7.32 -25.20 -20.49
C LYS A 248 -8.60 -24.48 -20.08
N ASP A 249 -9.70 -25.21 -19.98
CA ASP A 249 -10.99 -24.64 -19.59
C ASP A 249 -11.06 -24.35 -18.08
N PHE A 250 -10.11 -24.88 -17.30
CA PHE A 250 -10.06 -24.72 -15.86
C PHE A 250 -8.82 -23.97 -15.38
N TYR A 251 -8.21 -23.16 -16.25
CA TYR A 251 -6.97 -22.45 -15.94
C TYR A 251 -7.06 -20.99 -16.38
N ASP A 252 -6.79 -20.07 -15.46
CA ASP A 252 -6.65 -18.64 -15.73
C ASP A 252 -5.21 -18.18 -15.52
N GLU A 253 -4.57 -18.63 -14.45
CA GLU A 253 -3.27 -18.14 -14.03
C GLU A 253 -2.53 -19.11 -13.09
N ILE A 254 -1.22 -19.23 -13.28
CA ILE A 254 -0.29 -19.78 -12.29
C ILE A 254 0.64 -18.65 -11.86
N TYR A 255 0.78 -18.49 -10.56
CA TYR A 255 1.51 -17.39 -9.98
C TYR A 255 2.22 -17.84 -8.70
N LEU A 256 3.23 -17.09 -8.31
CA LEU A 256 3.90 -17.28 -7.04
C LEU A 256 3.30 -16.31 -6.02
N GLN A 257 3.10 -16.79 -4.80
CA GLN A 257 2.60 -15.98 -3.70
C GLN A 257 3.40 -16.28 -2.44
N ILE A 258 4.06 -15.27 -1.91
CA ILE A 258 4.60 -15.27 -0.57
C ILE A 258 3.42 -15.11 0.40
N GLU A 259 3.32 -15.97 1.40
CA GLU A 259 2.38 -15.92 2.54
C GLU A 259 3.24 -15.94 3.81
N ASP A 260 3.47 -14.76 4.41
CA ASP A 260 4.46 -14.57 5.48
C ASP A 260 5.83 -15.21 5.11
N ASN A 261 6.29 -16.23 5.84
CA ASN A 261 7.57 -16.92 5.62
C ASN A 261 7.48 -18.15 4.69
N GLU A 262 6.38 -18.30 3.94
CA GLU A 262 6.20 -19.38 2.97
C GLU A 262 6.07 -18.85 1.54
N LEU A 263 6.80 -19.45 0.58
CA LEU A 263 6.52 -19.28 -0.84
C LEU A 263 5.54 -20.36 -1.30
N ALA A 264 4.41 -19.94 -1.86
CA ALA A 264 3.37 -20.79 -2.38
C ALA A 264 3.30 -20.76 -3.92
N VAL A 265 3.21 -21.94 -4.53
CA VAL A 265 2.78 -22.07 -5.93
C VAL A 265 1.27 -22.04 -5.96
N LYS A 266 0.71 -21.08 -6.68
CA LYS A 266 -0.74 -20.85 -6.74
C LYS A 266 -1.28 -21.12 -8.13
N TYR A 267 -2.51 -21.61 -8.14
CA TYR A 267 -3.27 -21.96 -9.32
C TYR A 267 -4.65 -21.34 -9.23
N LYS A 268 -4.94 -20.44 -10.17
CA LYS A 268 -6.21 -19.74 -10.32
C LYS A 268 -7.02 -20.39 -11.44
N VAL A 269 -8.25 -20.77 -11.10
CA VAL A 269 -9.12 -21.55 -11.98
C VAL A 269 -9.78 -20.68 -13.04
N THR A 270 -10.38 -19.58 -12.62
CA THR A 270 -11.05 -18.59 -13.49
C THR A 270 -11.02 -17.21 -12.82
N LYS A 271 -11.03 -16.15 -13.63
CA LYS A 271 -11.30 -14.79 -13.16
C LYS A 271 -12.79 -14.52 -12.92
N ASP A 272 -13.70 -15.28 -13.57
CA ASP A 272 -15.14 -15.11 -13.46
C ASP A 272 -15.71 -15.90 -12.25
N ILE A 273 -16.17 -15.18 -11.24
CA ILE A 273 -16.77 -15.79 -10.05
C ILE A 273 -18.12 -16.47 -10.34
N ALA A 274 -18.89 -15.96 -11.31
CA ALA A 274 -20.16 -16.56 -11.70
C ALA A 274 -19.91 -17.89 -12.39
N GLU A 275 -18.91 -17.97 -13.28
CA GLU A 275 -18.47 -19.21 -13.90
C GLU A 275 -18.06 -20.26 -12.86
N TYR A 276 -17.20 -19.89 -11.92
CA TYR A 276 -16.81 -20.81 -10.84
C TYR A 276 -18.03 -21.32 -10.05
N ASN A 277 -18.94 -20.41 -9.68
CA ASN A 277 -20.12 -20.75 -8.88
C ASN A 277 -21.09 -21.69 -9.61
N ARG A 278 -21.16 -21.65 -10.95
CA ARG A 278 -21.99 -22.58 -11.74
C ARG A 278 -21.51 -24.02 -11.65
N HIS A 279 -20.21 -24.26 -11.46
CA HIS A 279 -19.62 -25.59 -11.55
C HIS A 279 -18.99 -26.11 -10.24
N LYS A 280 -18.93 -25.29 -9.18
CA LYS A 280 -18.22 -25.61 -7.92
C LYS A 280 -18.65 -26.92 -7.24
N ASP A 281 -19.86 -27.41 -7.49
CA ASP A 281 -20.43 -28.63 -6.90
C ASP A 281 -20.45 -29.82 -7.88
N ASN A 282 -20.02 -29.63 -9.13
CA ASN A 282 -19.95 -30.68 -10.12
C ASN A 282 -18.75 -31.61 -9.85
N LYS A 283 -19.00 -32.91 -9.67
CA LYS A 283 -17.94 -33.89 -9.35
C LYS A 283 -16.86 -33.98 -10.44
N GLY A 284 -17.24 -33.97 -11.71
CA GLY A 284 -16.29 -34.01 -12.83
C GLY A 284 -15.42 -32.75 -12.88
N TYR A 285 -16.01 -31.58 -12.60
CA TYR A 285 -15.28 -30.32 -12.46
C TYR A 285 -14.24 -30.40 -11.34
N ILE A 286 -14.64 -30.83 -10.15
CA ILE A 286 -13.74 -30.97 -9.00
C ILE A 286 -12.58 -31.94 -9.31
N GLU A 287 -12.85 -33.04 -9.99
CA GLU A 287 -11.81 -34.01 -10.36
C GLU A 287 -10.80 -33.42 -11.34
N LYS A 288 -11.25 -32.64 -12.33
CA LYS A 288 -10.36 -31.90 -13.23
C LYS A 288 -9.48 -30.90 -12.48
N LEU A 289 -10.02 -30.18 -11.50
CA LEU A 289 -9.23 -29.25 -10.66
C LEU A 289 -8.15 -29.97 -9.87
N LYS A 290 -8.47 -31.13 -9.27
CA LYS A 290 -7.48 -31.96 -8.58
C LYS A 290 -6.39 -32.44 -9.52
N ASN A 291 -6.77 -32.94 -10.70
CA ASN A 291 -5.82 -33.43 -11.71
C ASN A 291 -4.90 -32.32 -12.19
N ASN A 292 -5.42 -31.13 -12.53
CA ASN A 292 -4.61 -29.98 -12.93
C ASN A 292 -3.62 -29.58 -11.84
N ARG A 293 -4.09 -29.46 -10.60
CA ARG A 293 -3.24 -29.14 -9.44
C ARG A 293 -2.14 -30.18 -9.23
N ASP A 294 -2.44 -31.45 -9.41
CA ASP A 294 -1.51 -32.55 -9.25
C ASP A 294 -0.46 -32.60 -10.36
N ILE A 295 -0.86 -32.29 -11.61
CA ILE A 295 0.06 -32.15 -12.74
C ILE A 295 1.05 -31.00 -12.48
N ILE A 296 0.55 -29.84 -12.04
CA ILE A 296 1.40 -28.68 -11.71
C ILE A 296 2.41 -29.08 -10.63
N TYR A 297 1.95 -29.69 -9.53
CA TYR A 297 2.83 -30.13 -8.45
C TYR A 297 3.96 -31.05 -8.94
N LYS A 298 3.60 -32.12 -9.69
CA LYS A 298 4.58 -33.09 -10.18
C LYS A 298 5.62 -32.44 -11.08
N LYS A 299 5.17 -31.61 -12.03
CA LYS A 299 6.07 -30.95 -12.97
C LYS A 299 6.99 -29.92 -12.30
N VAL A 300 6.50 -29.18 -11.32
CA VAL A 300 7.39 -28.31 -10.51
C VAL A 300 8.41 -29.18 -9.77
N LEU A 301 7.96 -30.23 -9.08
CA LEU A 301 8.84 -31.10 -8.30
C LEU A 301 9.90 -31.81 -9.16
N GLU A 302 9.57 -32.21 -10.39
CA GLU A 302 10.49 -32.83 -11.35
C GLU A 302 11.64 -31.87 -11.71
N ASN A 303 11.31 -30.60 -11.97
CA ASN A 303 12.25 -29.57 -12.42
C ASN A 303 12.90 -28.76 -11.28
N LEU A 304 12.44 -28.93 -10.04
CA LEU A 304 12.98 -28.23 -8.88
C LEU A 304 14.38 -28.75 -8.53
N ASN A 305 15.24 -27.86 -8.03
CA ASN A 305 16.55 -28.24 -7.51
C ASN A 305 16.42 -29.30 -6.40
N GLU A 306 17.22 -30.37 -6.46
CA GLU A 306 17.16 -31.52 -5.53
C GLU A 306 17.20 -31.11 -4.06
N LYS A 307 17.94 -30.06 -3.73
CA LYS A 307 18.04 -29.57 -2.35
C LYS A 307 16.71 -29.08 -1.77
N TRP A 308 15.79 -28.61 -2.62
CA TRP A 308 14.49 -28.06 -2.19
C TRP A 308 13.35 -29.07 -2.26
N LYS A 309 13.52 -30.19 -2.99
CA LYS A 309 12.44 -31.17 -3.21
C LYS A 309 11.85 -31.71 -1.92
N LYS A 310 12.66 -31.92 -0.89
CA LYS A 310 12.19 -32.41 0.42
C LYS A 310 11.39 -31.37 1.21
N SER A 311 11.64 -30.09 0.98
CA SER A 311 10.95 -28.97 1.65
C SER A 311 9.76 -28.44 0.84
N PHE A 312 9.58 -28.90 -0.40
CA PHE A 312 8.47 -28.51 -1.27
C PHE A 312 7.23 -29.35 -1.01
N ASN A 313 6.38 -28.87 -0.11
CA ASN A 313 5.27 -29.63 0.45
C ASN A 313 3.96 -29.39 -0.33
N LYS A 314 3.41 -30.46 -0.92
CA LYS A 314 2.06 -30.43 -1.50
C LYS A 314 1.03 -30.16 -0.42
N THR A 315 0.19 -29.16 -0.61
CA THR A 315 -0.87 -28.86 0.38
C THR A 315 -2.07 -29.79 0.22
N SER A 316 -2.99 -29.82 1.20
CA SER A 316 -4.26 -30.52 1.02
C SER A 316 -5.15 -29.79 0.01
N PHE A 317 -5.91 -30.53 -0.79
CA PHE A 317 -6.87 -29.94 -1.70
C PHE A 317 -7.96 -29.20 -0.92
N ARG A 318 -8.08 -27.89 -1.15
CA ARG A 318 -9.19 -27.07 -0.68
C ARG A 318 -9.84 -26.46 -1.90
N ARG A 319 -11.15 -26.67 -2.02
CA ARG A 319 -11.94 -26.13 -3.13
C ARG A 319 -11.92 -24.61 -3.06
N GLY A 320 -11.52 -23.97 -4.15
CA GLY A 320 -11.52 -22.51 -4.27
C GLY A 320 -11.23 -22.07 -5.70
N ARG A 321 -11.50 -20.79 -5.98
CA ARG A 321 -11.10 -20.15 -7.25
C ARG A 321 -9.59 -19.90 -7.32
N TYR A 322 -8.98 -19.72 -6.16
CA TYR A 322 -7.54 -19.66 -5.94
C TYR A 322 -7.14 -20.85 -5.08
N MET A 323 -6.20 -21.65 -5.56
CA MET A 323 -5.76 -22.86 -4.87
C MET A 323 -4.25 -22.84 -4.70
N THR A 324 -3.80 -23.29 -3.52
CA THR A 324 -2.38 -23.53 -3.27
C THR A 324 -2.04 -24.94 -3.77
N VAL A 325 -1.03 -25.06 -4.62
CA VAL A 325 -0.51 -26.32 -5.13
C VAL A 325 0.46 -26.93 -4.11
N ALA A 326 1.44 -26.14 -3.71
CA ALA A 326 2.48 -26.51 -2.76
C ALA A 326 3.08 -25.27 -2.11
N LYS A 327 3.81 -25.47 -1.02
CA LYS A 327 4.52 -24.44 -0.27
C LYS A 327 5.94 -24.87 0.06
N ILE A 328 6.82 -23.89 0.25
CA ILE A 328 8.17 -24.06 0.79
C ILE A 328 8.46 -22.89 1.73
N GLU A 329 8.96 -23.19 2.92
CA GLU A 329 9.41 -22.17 3.88
C GLU A 329 10.72 -21.54 3.41
N TYR A 330 10.92 -20.27 3.71
CA TYR A 330 12.17 -19.55 3.42
C TYR A 330 12.58 -18.66 4.61
N ASP A 331 13.84 -18.23 4.58
CA ASP A 331 14.38 -17.20 5.46
C ASP A 331 15.27 -16.23 4.66
N MET A 332 15.84 -15.23 5.33
CA MET A 332 16.65 -14.19 4.69
C MET A 332 17.96 -14.71 4.06
N SER A 333 18.45 -15.89 4.45
CA SER A 333 19.66 -16.50 3.89
C SER A 333 19.42 -17.21 2.55
N ASN A 334 18.18 -17.66 2.29
CA ASN A 334 17.87 -18.53 1.16
C ASN A 334 16.72 -18.06 0.25
N TYR A 335 15.97 -17.02 0.63
CA TYR A 335 14.75 -16.60 -0.10
C TYR A 335 15.00 -16.37 -1.59
N LYS A 336 16.07 -15.64 -1.96
CA LYS A 336 16.38 -15.34 -3.37
C LYS A 336 16.55 -16.62 -4.18
N GLU A 337 17.27 -17.58 -3.62
CA GLU A 337 17.56 -18.84 -4.28
C GLU A 337 16.30 -19.71 -4.41
N ILE A 338 15.51 -19.83 -3.35
CA ILE A 338 14.23 -20.54 -3.39
C ILE A 338 13.29 -19.92 -4.43
N PHE A 339 13.17 -18.59 -4.43
CA PHE A 339 12.25 -17.87 -5.34
C PHE A 339 12.68 -18.06 -6.79
N THR A 340 13.98 -17.95 -7.08
CA THR A 340 14.55 -18.18 -8.40
C THR A 340 14.40 -19.63 -8.84
N ASP A 341 14.71 -20.61 -7.99
CA ASP A 341 14.66 -22.04 -8.32
C ASP A 341 13.22 -22.50 -8.57
N VAL A 342 12.26 -22.08 -7.72
CA VAL A 342 10.84 -22.42 -7.91
C VAL A 342 10.28 -21.73 -9.16
N LYS A 343 10.62 -20.46 -9.41
CA LYS A 343 10.25 -19.76 -10.65
C LYS A 343 10.82 -20.47 -11.88
N SER A 344 12.09 -20.87 -11.84
CA SER A 344 12.76 -21.57 -12.94
C SER A 344 12.13 -22.94 -13.17
N ALA A 345 11.83 -23.69 -12.11
CA ALA A 345 11.12 -24.96 -12.20
C ALA A 345 9.76 -24.81 -12.86
N LEU A 346 9.00 -23.75 -12.55
CA LEU A 346 7.74 -23.42 -13.23
C LEU A 346 7.95 -23.06 -14.70
N LEU A 347 8.95 -22.24 -15.01
CA LEU A 347 9.25 -21.82 -16.38
C LEU A 347 9.72 -22.99 -17.27
N SER A 348 10.40 -23.98 -16.70
CA SER A 348 10.82 -25.21 -17.40
C SER A 348 9.68 -26.17 -17.71
N ILE A 349 8.47 -25.94 -17.19
CA ILE A 349 7.28 -26.73 -17.53
C ILE A 349 6.83 -26.53 -18.99
N LYS A 350 7.42 -25.54 -19.69
CA LYS A 350 7.15 -25.23 -21.10
C LYS A 350 7.42 -26.45 -22.01
N LEU A 351 6.32 -27.07 -22.46
CA LEU A 351 6.21 -27.91 -23.65
C LEU A 351 4.95 -27.50 -24.40
#